data_AF-A0A180H239-F1
#
_entry.id   AF-A0A180H239-F1
#
_cell.length_a   1.000
_cell.length_b   1.000
_cell.length_c   1.000
_cell.angle_alpha   90.00
_cell.angle_beta   90.00
_cell.angle_gamma   90.00
#
_symmetry.space_group_name_H-M   'P 1'
#
loop_
_entity.id
_entity.type
_entity.pdbx_description
1 polymer ?
#
loop_
_entity_poly.entity_id
_entity_poly.type
_entity_poly.pdbx_seq_one_letter_code
_entity_poly.pdbx_strand_id
1 'polypeptide(L)'
;MLQSWSSLTAAADKCRDVFQQGASMEVALQAASSFSYQAVAVNRQAGRCACDSSAFDVSAQFKAQIVHLFSSLQVTLKLGAERYGSDWSNRFRPVFQDCSPAFASMKQISAQLNIDLAATLKQAHLDLGVYLNVGLNVNALLGLNLRIGGLLSL
;
A
#
# COMPACT_ATOMS: atom_id res chain seq x y z
N MET A 1 -13.42 -11.50 3.37
CA MET A 1 -12.18 -10.72 3.63
C MET A 1 -11.24 -10.68 2.42
N LEU A 2 -10.67 -11.79 1.96
CA LEU A 2 -9.64 -11.81 0.89
C LEU A 2 -10.06 -11.12 -0.41
N GLN A 3 -11.33 -11.24 -0.80
CA GLN A 3 -11.85 -10.59 -2.00
C GLN A 3 -11.80 -9.06 -1.90
N SER A 4 -12.11 -8.49 -0.73
CA SER A 4 -11.99 -7.06 -0.49
C SER A 4 -10.54 -6.61 -0.62
N TRP A 5 -9.59 -7.33 -0.03
CA TRP A 5 -8.17 -6.99 -0.14
C TRP A 5 -7.61 -7.20 -1.57
N SER A 6 -8.08 -8.22 -2.28
CA SER A 6 -7.80 -8.43 -3.70
C SER A 6 -8.24 -7.23 -4.55
N SER A 7 -9.42 -6.68 -4.28
CA SER A 7 -9.92 -5.49 -4.96
C SER A 7 -9.05 -4.25 -4.73
N LEU A 8 -8.42 -4.14 -3.54
CA LEU A 8 -7.48 -3.06 -3.25
C LEU A 8 -6.18 -3.23 -4.04
N THR A 9 -5.65 -4.45 -4.13
CA THR A 9 -4.47 -4.74 -4.96
C THR A 9 -4.75 -4.39 -6.43
N ALA A 10 -5.91 -4.78 -6.96
CA ALA A 10 -6.30 -4.43 -8.33
C ALA A 10 -6.46 -2.90 -8.53
N ALA A 11 -6.95 -2.17 -7.52
CA ALA A 11 -7.02 -0.71 -7.57
C ALA A 11 -5.63 -0.06 -7.54
N ALA A 12 -4.68 -0.63 -6.80
CA ALA A 12 -3.29 -0.20 -6.80
C ALA A 12 -2.63 -0.39 -8.16
N ASP A 13 -2.90 -1.51 -8.84
CA ASP A 13 -2.39 -1.77 -10.19
C ASP A 13 -2.94 -0.78 -11.20
N LYS A 14 -4.25 -0.52 -11.18
CA LYS A 14 -4.86 0.51 -12.04
C LYS A 14 -4.26 1.89 -11.80
N CYS A 15 -4.02 2.25 -10.54
CA CYS A 15 -3.34 3.50 -10.21
C CYS A 15 -1.91 3.51 -10.77
N ARG A 16 -1.14 2.44 -10.53
CA ARG A 16 0.23 2.27 -11.05
C ARG A 16 0.29 2.43 -12.57
N ASP A 17 -0.63 1.78 -13.29
CA ASP A 17 -0.66 1.81 -14.75
C ASP A 17 -0.89 3.23 -15.30
N VAL A 18 -1.78 4.02 -14.69
CA VAL A 18 -1.99 5.44 -15.04
C VAL A 18 -0.71 6.25 -14.88
N PHE A 19 0.03 6.02 -13.79
CA PHE A 19 1.31 6.70 -13.56
C PHE A 19 2.40 6.21 -14.50
N GLN A 20 2.43 4.93 -14.88
CA GLN A 20 3.36 4.42 -15.87
C GLN A 20 3.12 5.01 -17.26
N GLN A 21 1.85 5.22 -17.63
CA GLN A 21 1.45 5.73 -18.94
C GLN A 21 1.76 7.21 -19.20
N GLY A 22 2.35 7.94 -18.26
CA GLY A 22 2.63 9.36 -18.53
C GLY A 22 1.46 10.31 -18.29
N ALA A 23 0.41 9.88 -17.60
CA ALA A 23 -0.84 10.63 -17.53
C ALA A 23 -0.67 12.09 -17.03
N SER A 24 -1.59 12.96 -17.42
CA SER A 24 -1.64 14.32 -16.89
C SER A 24 -1.87 14.32 -15.37
N MET A 25 -1.49 15.41 -14.70
CA MET A 25 -1.62 15.52 -13.24
C MET A 25 -3.06 15.29 -12.77
N GLU A 26 -4.06 15.79 -13.49
CA GLU A 26 -5.48 15.63 -13.12
C GLU A 26 -5.94 14.17 -13.23
N VAL A 27 -5.55 13.47 -14.30
CA VAL A 27 -5.87 12.05 -14.49
C VAL A 27 -5.16 11.20 -13.43
N ALA A 28 -3.90 11.50 -13.13
CA ALA A 28 -3.16 10.82 -12.07
C ALA A 28 -3.77 11.06 -10.68
N LEU A 29 -4.22 12.29 -10.39
CA LEU A 29 -4.87 12.62 -9.12
C LEU A 29 -6.21 11.90 -8.98
N GLN A 30 -6.99 11.79 -10.05
CA GLN A 30 -8.22 11.02 -10.06
C GLN A 30 -7.97 9.53 -9.81
N ALA A 31 -6.92 8.96 -10.42
CA ALA A 31 -6.52 7.58 -10.19
C ALA A 31 -6.09 7.34 -8.74
N ALA A 32 -5.25 8.21 -8.17
CA ALA A 32 -4.83 8.15 -6.77
C ALA A 32 -6.03 8.28 -5.82
N SER A 33 -6.97 9.18 -6.11
CA SER A 33 -8.20 9.37 -5.31
C SER A 33 -9.10 8.14 -5.36
N SER A 34 -9.21 7.51 -6.53
CA SER A 34 -9.98 6.27 -6.70
C SER A 34 -9.36 5.10 -5.93
N PHE A 35 -8.03 4.98 -5.96
CA PHE A 35 -7.30 4.01 -5.14
C PHE A 35 -7.52 4.25 -3.64
N SER A 36 -7.37 5.49 -3.19
CA SER A 36 -7.56 5.86 -1.78
C SER A 36 -8.99 5.59 -1.30
N TYR A 37 -9.99 5.96 -2.11
CA TYR A 37 -11.38 5.61 -1.85
C TYR A 37 -11.58 4.09 -1.69
N GLN A 38 -10.97 3.29 -2.56
CA GLN A 38 -11.03 1.83 -2.44
C GLN A 38 -10.35 1.34 -1.16
N ALA A 39 -9.22 1.92 -0.74
CA ALA A 39 -8.54 1.59 0.51
C ALA A 39 -9.46 1.84 1.72
N VAL A 40 -10.13 3.00 1.76
CA VAL A 40 -11.10 3.35 2.80
C VAL A 40 -12.29 2.37 2.80
N ALA A 41 -12.83 2.03 1.62
CA ALA A 41 -13.93 1.09 1.49
C ALA A 41 -13.56 -0.31 2.01
N VAL A 42 -12.41 -0.83 1.60
CA VAL A 42 -11.89 -2.14 2.04
C VAL A 42 -11.63 -2.13 3.54
N ASN A 43 -11.06 -1.06 4.08
CA ASN A 43 -10.87 -0.92 5.52
C ASN A 43 -12.19 -1.02 6.30
N ARG A 44 -13.25 -0.35 5.82
CA ARG A 44 -14.58 -0.40 6.44
C ARG A 44 -15.21 -1.80 6.40
N GLN A 45 -15.06 -2.50 5.26
CA GLN A 45 -15.70 -3.78 5.02
C GLN A 45 -14.93 -4.97 5.62
N ALA A 46 -13.60 -4.93 5.55
CA ALA A 46 -12.74 -6.08 5.80
C ALA A 46 -11.52 -5.77 6.67
N GLY A 47 -11.42 -4.57 7.25
CA GLY A 47 -10.29 -4.15 8.10
C GLY A 47 -10.31 -4.69 9.53
N ARG A 48 -11.47 -5.17 10.01
CA ARG A 48 -11.67 -5.48 11.44
C ARG A 48 -11.29 -6.90 11.83
N CYS A 49 -11.39 -7.85 10.90
CA CYS A 49 -11.15 -9.25 11.19
C CYS A 49 -10.75 -10.06 9.98
N ALA A 50 -10.00 -11.13 10.24
CA ALA A 50 -9.82 -12.25 9.35
C ALA A 50 -11.00 -13.25 9.46
N CYS A 51 -12.25 -12.78 9.55
CA CYS A 51 -13.41 -13.62 9.93
C CYS A 51 -13.68 -14.86 9.05
N ASP A 52 -13.01 -14.98 7.88
CA ASP A 52 -13.09 -16.16 6.99
C ASP A 52 -11.84 -17.07 7.09
N SER A 53 -11.00 -16.91 8.13
CA SER A 53 -9.69 -17.57 8.22
C SER A 53 -9.70 -18.88 8.99
N SER A 54 -9.90 -19.99 8.30
CA SER A 54 -9.59 -21.33 8.84
C SER A 54 -8.52 -22.09 8.03
N ALA A 55 -8.04 -21.54 6.92
CA ALA A 55 -7.13 -22.22 6.00
C ALA A 55 -5.77 -21.51 5.86
N PHE A 56 -4.70 -22.31 5.78
CA PHE A 56 -3.33 -21.86 5.44
C PHE A 56 -3.32 -21.00 4.16
N ASP A 57 -4.18 -21.34 3.20
CA ASP A 57 -4.32 -20.63 1.93
C ASP A 57 -4.69 -19.15 2.10
N VAL A 58 -5.46 -18.81 3.14
CA VAL A 58 -5.85 -17.41 3.41
C VAL A 58 -4.65 -16.58 3.83
N SER A 59 -3.78 -17.13 4.69
CA SER A 59 -2.57 -16.45 5.14
C SER A 59 -1.59 -16.25 3.99
N ALA A 60 -1.37 -17.28 3.16
CA ALA A 60 -0.49 -17.20 2.00
C ALA A 60 -0.97 -16.17 0.97
N GLN A 61 -2.26 -16.17 0.63
CA GLN A 61 -2.84 -15.21 -0.31
C GLN A 61 -2.77 -13.78 0.22
N PHE A 62 -3.09 -13.58 1.51
CA PHE A 62 -3.03 -12.24 2.11
C PHE A 62 -1.59 -11.69 2.15
N LYS A 63 -0.60 -12.54 2.46
CA LYS A 63 0.84 -12.17 2.36
C LYS A 63 1.20 -11.69 0.95
N ALA A 64 0.79 -12.44 -0.08
CA ALA A 64 1.06 -12.08 -1.47
C ALA A 64 0.38 -10.76 -1.86
N GLN A 65 -0.85 -10.53 -1.41
CA GLN A 65 -1.59 -9.29 -1.64
C GLN A 65 -0.90 -8.07 -1.00
N ILE A 66 -0.38 -8.22 0.24
CA ILE A 66 0.39 -7.19 0.92
C ILE A 66 1.64 -6.84 0.11
N VAL A 67 2.45 -7.83 -0.26
CA VAL A 67 3.69 -7.63 -1.04
C VAL A 67 3.39 -6.91 -2.36
N HIS A 68 2.36 -7.36 -3.07
CA HIS A 68 1.99 -6.78 -4.36
C HIS A 68 1.49 -5.34 -4.19
N LEU A 69 0.57 -5.09 -3.26
CA LEU A 69 0.01 -3.77 -3.01
C LEU A 69 1.09 -2.73 -2.72
N PHE A 70 2.01 -3.04 -1.80
CA PHE A 70 3.10 -2.12 -1.49
C PHE A 70 4.04 -1.97 -2.70
N SER A 71 4.45 -3.04 -3.37
CA SER A 71 5.27 -2.93 -4.58
C SER A 71 4.66 -2.03 -5.66
N SER A 72 3.36 -2.19 -5.94
CA SER A 72 2.65 -1.38 -6.93
C SER A 72 2.53 0.08 -6.50
N LEU A 73 2.28 0.32 -5.20
CA LEU A 73 2.23 1.67 -4.66
C LEU A 73 3.61 2.34 -4.71
N GLN A 74 4.70 1.66 -4.36
CA GLN A 74 6.05 2.21 -4.47
C GLN A 74 6.37 2.70 -5.89
N VAL A 75 6.04 1.92 -6.92
CA VAL A 75 6.22 2.34 -8.31
C VAL A 75 5.42 3.60 -8.62
N THR A 76 4.15 3.63 -8.21
CA THR A 76 3.28 4.81 -8.35
C THR A 76 3.91 6.03 -7.70
N LEU A 77 4.40 5.88 -6.47
CA LEU A 77 4.93 6.98 -5.69
C LEU A 77 6.25 7.53 -6.24
N LYS A 78 7.14 6.66 -6.75
CA LYS A 78 8.38 7.06 -7.42
C LYS A 78 8.08 7.85 -8.70
N LEU A 79 7.25 7.30 -9.58
CA LEU A 79 6.88 7.94 -10.84
C LEU A 79 6.16 9.27 -10.62
N GLY A 80 5.31 9.35 -9.61
CA GLY A 80 4.61 10.57 -9.25
C GLY A 80 5.56 11.68 -8.79
N ALA A 81 6.51 11.33 -7.91
CA ALA A 81 7.53 12.27 -7.43
C ALA A 81 8.43 12.77 -8.57
N GLU A 82 8.86 11.87 -9.46
CA GLU A 82 9.70 12.21 -10.62
C GLU A 82 8.98 13.12 -11.61
N ARG A 83 7.67 12.92 -11.83
CA ARG A 83 6.92 13.61 -12.88
C ARG A 83 6.27 14.92 -12.44
N TYR A 84 5.65 14.94 -11.26
CA TYR A 84 4.81 16.07 -10.83
C TYR A 84 5.54 17.04 -9.89
N GLY A 85 6.82 16.77 -9.59
CA GLY A 85 7.71 17.71 -8.89
C GLY A 85 7.10 18.27 -7.59
N SER A 86 7.04 19.60 -7.47
CA SER A 86 6.49 20.27 -6.28
C SER A 86 5.00 19.99 -6.03
N ASP A 87 4.22 19.78 -7.10
CA ASP A 87 2.77 19.53 -6.98
C ASP A 87 2.46 18.14 -6.40
N TRP A 88 3.39 17.20 -6.55
CA TRP A 88 3.30 15.85 -6.00
C TRP A 88 2.98 15.87 -4.50
N SER A 89 3.81 16.57 -3.71
CA SER A 89 3.65 16.62 -2.26
C SER A 89 2.36 17.35 -1.85
N ASN A 90 2.04 18.47 -2.50
CA ASN A 90 0.90 19.28 -2.07
C ASN A 90 -0.46 18.65 -2.41
N ARG A 91 -0.58 18.02 -3.58
CA ARG A 91 -1.87 17.52 -4.06
C ARG A 91 -2.11 16.05 -3.75
N PHE A 92 -1.06 15.22 -3.78
CA PHE A 92 -1.22 13.77 -3.66
C PHE A 92 -1.03 13.26 -2.24
N ARG A 93 -0.22 13.94 -1.41
CA ARG A 93 -0.03 13.57 -0.01
C ARG A 93 -1.35 13.37 0.77
N PRO A 94 -2.30 14.33 0.80
CA PRO A 94 -3.54 14.12 1.55
C PRO A 94 -4.32 12.91 1.02
N VAL A 95 -4.35 12.72 -0.30
CA VAL A 95 -5.03 11.59 -0.93
C VAL A 95 -4.43 10.25 -0.51
N PHE A 96 -3.11 10.10 -0.52
CA PHE A 96 -2.47 8.86 -0.10
C PHE A 96 -2.54 8.65 1.42
N GLN A 97 -2.52 9.71 2.22
CA GLN A 97 -2.66 9.62 3.67
C GLN A 97 -3.99 9.00 4.11
N ASP A 98 -5.06 9.17 3.34
CA ASP A 98 -6.36 8.54 3.59
C ASP A 98 -6.31 6.99 3.53
N CYS A 99 -5.27 6.40 2.94
CA CYS A 99 -5.03 4.96 2.97
C CYS A 99 -4.55 4.45 4.34
N SER A 100 -4.08 5.32 5.24
CA SER A 100 -3.45 4.95 6.50
C SER A 100 -4.26 3.97 7.36
N PRO A 101 -5.59 4.15 7.53
CA PRO A 101 -6.40 3.21 8.32
C PRO A 101 -6.41 1.79 7.72
N ALA A 102 -6.44 1.67 6.39
CA ALA A 102 -6.37 0.37 5.72
C ALA A 102 -5.04 -0.33 6.02
N PHE A 103 -3.93 0.42 5.99
CA PHE A 103 -2.61 -0.15 6.28
C PHE A 103 -2.50 -0.57 7.74
N ALA A 104 -3.01 0.25 8.67
CA ALA A 104 -3.11 -0.14 10.08
C ALA A 104 -3.93 -1.42 10.28
N SER A 105 -5.03 -1.59 9.55
CA SER A 105 -5.82 -2.82 9.58
C SER A 105 -5.07 -4.04 9.04
N MET A 106 -4.15 -3.88 8.08
CA MET A 106 -3.30 -5.00 7.64
C MET A 106 -2.45 -5.53 8.78
N LYS A 107 -1.91 -4.67 9.66
CA LYS A 107 -1.21 -5.10 10.88
C LYS A 107 -2.08 -6.00 11.74
N GLN A 108 -3.31 -5.56 12.01
CA GLN A 108 -4.25 -6.29 12.85
C GLN A 108 -4.61 -7.65 12.23
N ILE A 109 -4.92 -7.68 10.92
CA ILE A 109 -5.27 -8.92 10.21
C ILE A 109 -4.08 -9.86 10.12
N SER A 110 -2.89 -9.35 9.84
CA SER A 110 -1.67 -10.14 9.84
C SER A 110 -1.40 -10.78 11.20
N ALA A 111 -1.63 -10.07 12.30
CA ALA A 111 -1.53 -10.66 13.63
C ALA A 111 -2.53 -11.80 13.84
N GLN A 112 -3.79 -11.63 13.41
CA GLN A 112 -4.82 -12.70 13.48
C GLN A 112 -4.47 -13.93 12.63
N LEU A 113 -3.77 -13.72 11.51
CA LEU A 113 -3.36 -14.77 10.57
C LEU A 113 -1.95 -15.33 10.87
N ASN A 114 -1.31 -14.93 11.98
CA ASN A 114 0.07 -15.29 12.34
C ASN A 114 1.08 -15.01 11.21
N ILE A 115 0.94 -13.85 10.55
CA ILE A 115 1.81 -13.38 9.48
C ILE A 115 2.93 -12.50 10.06
N ASP A 116 4.17 -12.90 9.84
CA ASP A 116 5.32 -12.01 10.04
C ASP A 116 5.39 -10.97 8.91
N LEU A 117 4.84 -9.78 9.18
CA LEU A 117 4.84 -8.66 8.23
C LEU A 117 6.23 -8.15 7.90
N ALA A 118 7.17 -8.18 8.85
CA ALA A 118 8.52 -7.71 8.61
C ALA A 118 9.25 -8.62 7.63
N ALA A 119 9.18 -9.95 7.85
CA ALA A 119 9.72 -10.92 6.91
C ALA A 119 9.01 -10.90 5.55
N THR A 120 7.69 -10.68 5.55
CA THR A 120 6.88 -10.59 4.32
C THR A 120 7.31 -9.40 3.46
N LEU A 121 7.46 -8.21 4.06
CA LEU A 121 7.80 -6.99 3.31
C LEU A 121 9.29 -6.84 3.00
N LYS A 122 10.19 -7.52 3.71
CA LYS A 122 11.61 -7.59 3.32
C LYS A 122 11.80 -8.13 1.90
N GLN A 123 10.94 -9.05 1.46
CA GLN A 123 10.98 -9.64 0.11
C GLN A 123 10.59 -8.64 -0.99
N ALA A 124 9.86 -7.58 -0.64
CA ALA A 124 9.37 -6.58 -1.59
C ALA A 124 10.39 -5.48 -1.89
N HIS A 125 11.57 -5.50 -1.26
CA HIS A 125 12.63 -4.49 -1.42
C HIS A 125 12.09 -3.04 -1.38
N LEU A 126 11.24 -2.77 -0.38
CA LEU A 126 10.60 -1.47 -0.25
C LEU A 126 11.60 -0.39 0.19
N ASP A 127 11.56 0.74 -0.51
CA ASP A 127 12.12 2.00 -0.07
C ASP A 127 11.06 2.76 0.74
N LEU A 128 11.14 2.62 2.06
CA LEU A 128 10.20 3.25 2.98
C LEU A 128 10.24 4.79 2.94
N GLY A 129 11.33 5.38 2.44
CA GLY A 129 11.44 6.83 2.26
C GLY A 129 10.43 7.36 1.24
N VAL A 130 10.17 6.59 0.18
CA VAL A 130 9.19 6.95 -0.87
C VAL A 130 7.77 7.09 -0.31
N TYR A 131 7.38 6.20 0.62
CA TYR A 131 6.08 6.27 1.28
C TYR A 131 5.99 7.44 2.26
N LEU A 132 7.07 7.67 3.01
CA LEU A 132 7.13 8.76 3.97
C LEU A 132 6.97 10.13 3.29
N ASN A 133 7.48 10.29 2.07
CA ASN A 133 7.33 11.53 1.28
C ASN A 133 5.87 11.90 0.99
N VAL A 134 4.97 10.92 0.94
CA VAL A 134 3.52 11.15 0.84
C VAL A 134 2.80 10.95 2.17
N GLY A 135 3.53 11.05 3.29
CA GLY A 135 2.96 11.00 4.63
C GLY A 135 2.51 9.62 5.09
N LEU A 136 2.87 8.55 4.37
CA LEU A 136 2.60 7.17 4.73
C LEU A 136 3.79 6.58 5.50
N ASN A 137 3.77 6.68 6.83
CA ASN A 137 4.79 6.04 7.66
C ASN A 137 4.51 4.53 7.79
N VAL A 138 4.94 3.75 6.80
CA VAL A 138 4.71 2.29 6.74
C VAL A 138 5.22 1.57 7.98
N ASN A 139 6.36 1.98 8.54
CA ASN A 139 6.87 1.41 9.80
C ASN A 139 5.87 1.60 10.94
N ALA A 140 5.38 2.82 11.16
CA ALA A 140 4.42 3.09 12.22
C ALA A 140 3.08 2.39 11.98
N LEU A 141 2.56 2.46 10.74
CA LEU A 141 1.25 1.91 10.37
C LEU A 141 1.23 0.38 10.49
N LEU A 142 2.32 -0.29 10.10
CA LEU A 142 2.43 -1.75 10.16
C LEU A 142 3.08 -2.26 11.45
N GLY A 143 3.53 -1.38 12.34
CA GLY A 143 4.23 -1.75 13.57
C GLY A 143 5.58 -2.44 13.32
N LEU A 144 6.30 -1.98 12.30
CA LEU A 144 7.58 -2.55 11.88
C LEU A 144 8.74 -1.71 12.41
N ASN A 145 9.89 -2.35 12.54
CA ASN A 145 11.16 -1.72 12.83
C ASN A 145 12.16 -1.99 11.68
N LEU A 146 11.77 -1.60 10.46
CA LEU A 146 12.63 -1.71 9.28
C LEU A 146 13.44 -0.41 9.11
N ARG A 147 14.67 -0.52 8.61
CA ARG A 147 15.49 0.66 8.31
C ARG A 147 14.84 1.49 7.19
N ILE A 148 14.73 2.79 7.41
CA ILE A 148 14.28 3.76 6.39
C ILE A 148 15.53 4.29 5.70
N GLY A 149 15.63 4.09 4.38
CA GLY A 149 16.81 4.50 3.62
C GLY A 149 17.97 3.53 3.76
N GLY A 150 18.23 2.78 2.68
CA GLY A 150 19.36 1.87 2.58
C GLY A 150 19.07 0.76 1.58
N LEU A 151 19.73 0.81 0.42
CA LEU A 151 19.98 -0.40 -0.36
C LEU A 151 20.67 -1.40 0.59
N LEU A 152 20.04 -2.54 0.83
CA LEU A 152 20.75 -3.68 1.37
C LEU A 152 21.70 -4.16 0.26
N SER A 153 22.91 -3.60 0.24
CA SER A 153 24.06 -4.34 -0.28
C SER A 153 24.21 -5.58 0.60
N LEU A 154 24.09 -6.74 -0.03
CA LEU A 154 24.62 -8.00 0.50
C LEU A 154 26.09 -7.83 0.89
#